data_AF-A0A4S2D1D3-F1
#
_entry.id   AF-A0A4S2D1D3-F1
#
_cell.length_a   1.000
_cell.length_b   1.000
_cell.length_c   1.000
_cell.angle_alpha   90.00
_cell.angle_beta   90.00
_cell.angle_gamma   90.00
#
_symmetry.space_group_name_H-M   'P 1'
#
loop_
_entity.id
_entity.type
_entity.pdbx_description
1 polymer ?
#
loop_
_entity_poly.entity_id
_entity_poly.type
_entity_poly.pdbx_seq_one_letter_code
_entity_poly.pdbx_strand_id
1 'polypeptide(L)'
;MMRFNGGVLGAACLLLAACATGPKASDNAMCAQIDTWGKGLSPGQTTSVELVRGGVWMVNHYKRCTHAEGDLAATRFCAWLMDNTSTEFMEYNVNRTLACLQGQRIVGYLGNTGVDAWSGTARFTRLTASEDMFRVELRYALDYSAPSEETMMQLTLTALD
;
A
#
# COMPACT_ATOMS: atom_id res chain seq x y z
N MET A 1 43.72 -61.08 4.85
CA MET A 1 44.29 -60.23 3.78
C MET A 1 43.14 -59.67 2.96
N MET A 2 43.15 -58.35 2.70
CA MET A 2 42.34 -57.60 1.70
C MET A 2 40.80 -57.64 1.88
N ARG A 3 40.07 -56.61 2.38
CA ARG A 3 39.78 -55.21 1.97
C ARG A 3 38.93 -55.01 0.68
N PHE A 4 37.78 -54.37 0.90
CA PHE A 4 36.90 -53.52 0.06
C PHE A 4 35.94 -54.11 -0.99
N ASN A 5 34.63 -53.83 -0.80
CA ASN A 5 33.77 -52.94 -1.62
C ASN A 5 32.33 -53.06 -1.08
N GLY A 6 31.51 -52.03 -0.83
CA GLY A 6 31.43 -50.68 -1.40
C GLY A 6 30.04 -50.50 -2.03
N GLY A 7 29.20 -49.63 -1.45
CA GLY A 7 27.86 -49.22 -1.99
C GLY A 7 26.70 -49.97 -1.34
N VAL A 8 25.60 -49.35 -0.89
CA VAL A 8 24.95 -48.12 -1.36
C VAL A 8 24.34 -47.39 -0.16
N LEU A 9 24.79 -46.15 0.07
CA LEU A 9 24.10 -45.18 0.92
C LEU A 9 22.84 -44.75 0.17
N GLY A 10 21.67 -45.18 0.66
CA GLY A 10 20.37 -44.67 0.21
C GLY A 10 20.24 -43.21 0.60
N ALA A 11 20.57 -42.32 -0.33
CA ALA A 11 20.33 -40.88 -0.20
C ALA A 11 18.82 -40.64 -0.30
N ALA A 12 18.16 -40.50 0.85
CA ALA A 12 16.81 -39.97 0.94
C ALA A 12 16.84 -38.49 0.53
N CYS A 13 16.53 -38.21 -0.74
CA CYS A 13 16.22 -36.86 -1.21
C CYS A 13 14.93 -36.39 -0.54
N LEU A 14 15.04 -35.82 0.66
CA LEU A 14 14.03 -34.95 1.25
C LEU A 14 13.95 -33.70 0.38
N LEU A 15 13.06 -33.74 -0.62
CA LEU A 15 12.58 -32.56 -1.33
C LEU A 15 11.86 -31.67 -0.31
N LEU A 16 12.60 -30.81 0.36
CA LEU A 16 12.08 -29.62 1.00
C LEU A 16 11.51 -28.76 -0.13
N ALA A 17 10.23 -28.97 -0.43
CA ALA A 17 9.41 -27.93 -1.03
C ALA A 17 9.34 -26.80 0.00
N ALA A 18 10.41 -26.00 0.06
CA ALA A 18 10.39 -24.71 0.68
C ALA A 18 9.36 -23.92 -0.12
N CYS A 19 8.11 -23.90 0.36
CA CYS A 19 7.15 -22.89 -0.01
C CYS A 19 7.89 -21.57 0.19
N ALA A 20 8.33 -20.96 -0.91
CA ALA A 20 9.01 -19.69 -0.89
C ALA A 20 7.98 -18.65 -0.42
N THR A 21 7.82 -18.54 0.89
CA THR A 21 7.22 -17.38 1.54
C THR A 21 8.21 -16.26 1.34
N GLY A 22 8.14 -15.62 0.17
CA GLY A 22 8.86 -14.40 -0.10
C GLY A 22 8.57 -13.41 1.03
N PRO A 23 9.57 -12.63 1.48
CA PRO A 23 9.34 -11.64 2.52
C PRO A 23 8.18 -10.74 2.10
N LYS A 24 7.22 -10.52 3.01
CA LYS A 24 6.14 -9.56 2.80
C LYS A 24 6.77 -8.24 2.43
N ALA A 25 6.49 -7.76 1.22
CA ALA A 25 6.98 -6.45 0.77
C ALA A 25 6.08 -5.37 1.39
N SER A 26 6.05 -5.27 2.73
CA SER A 26 5.30 -4.21 3.40
C SER A 26 6.03 -2.87 3.28
N ASP A 27 5.26 -1.79 3.14
CA ASP A 27 5.78 -0.44 3.28
C ASP A 27 5.68 -0.01 4.74
N ASN A 28 6.73 -0.26 5.52
CA ASN A 28 6.70 -0.05 6.96
C ASN A 28 6.40 1.42 7.34
N ALA A 29 6.87 2.37 6.53
CA ALA A 29 6.61 3.80 6.78
C ALA A 29 5.14 4.16 6.52
N MET A 30 4.57 3.75 5.38
CA MET A 30 3.15 3.96 5.09
C MET A 30 2.27 3.27 6.14
N CYS A 31 2.61 2.04 6.54
CA CYS A 31 1.87 1.34 7.58
C CYS A 31 1.90 2.02 8.93
N ALA A 32 3.07 2.45 9.38
CA ALA A 32 3.19 3.15 10.66
C ALA A 32 2.33 4.42 10.69
N GLN A 33 2.22 5.13 9.56
CA GLN A 33 1.44 6.36 9.48
C GLN A 33 -0.07 6.11 9.40
N ILE A 34 -0.51 5.10 8.63
CA ILE A 34 -1.92 4.68 8.62
C ILE A 34 -2.34 4.17 10.01
N ASP A 35 -1.49 3.39 10.68
CA ASP A 35 -1.71 2.91 12.05
C ASP A 35 -1.78 4.07 13.06
N THR A 36 -0.83 5.00 13.00
CA THR A 36 -0.82 6.19 13.88
C THR A 36 -2.06 7.06 13.68
N TRP A 37 -2.51 7.21 12.43
CA TRP A 37 -3.75 7.92 12.12
C TRP A 37 -4.97 7.18 12.69
N GLY A 38 -5.07 5.87 12.48
CA GLY A 38 -6.17 5.03 12.97
C GLY A 38 -6.29 5.03 14.50
N LYS A 39 -5.18 5.02 15.23
CA LYS A 39 -5.15 5.08 16.70
C LYS A 39 -5.74 6.36 17.30
N GLY A 40 -5.93 7.40 16.50
CA GLY A 40 -6.63 8.62 16.93
C GLY A 40 -8.15 8.51 16.94
N LEU A 41 -8.71 7.39 16.46
CA LEU A 41 -10.16 7.20 16.30
C LEU A 41 -10.79 6.54 17.51
N SER A 42 -11.99 7.00 17.86
CA SER A 42 -12.86 6.30 18.81
C SER A 42 -13.55 5.11 18.12
N PRO A 43 -13.94 4.05 18.85
CA PRO A 43 -14.68 2.92 18.28
C PRO A 43 -15.92 3.38 17.48
N GLY A 44 -16.13 2.80 16.30
CA GLY A 44 -17.18 3.17 15.36
C GLY A 44 -16.94 4.47 14.58
N GLN A 45 -15.93 5.28 14.95
CA GLN A 45 -15.60 6.50 14.23
C GLN A 45 -15.03 6.16 12.86
N THR A 46 -15.45 6.94 11.85
CA THR A 46 -14.93 6.87 10.48
C THR A 46 -14.27 8.18 10.11
N THR A 47 -13.13 8.10 9.43
CA THR A 47 -12.39 9.23 8.87
C THR A 47 -11.90 8.90 7.47
N SER A 48 -11.67 9.93 6.66
CA SER A 48 -11.16 9.78 5.30
C SER A 48 -10.10 10.82 5.00
N VAL A 49 -9.10 10.39 4.23
CA VAL A 49 -8.07 11.23 3.64
C VAL A 49 -8.03 10.96 2.14
N GLU A 50 -7.99 12.03 1.35
CA GLU A 50 -7.91 11.94 -0.11
C GLU A 50 -6.66 12.64 -0.61
N LEU A 51 -5.87 11.94 -1.42
CA LEU A 51 -4.79 12.50 -2.20
C LEU A 51 -5.32 12.80 -3.60
N VAL A 52 -5.37 14.08 -3.92
CA VAL A 52 -5.88 14.61 -5.16
C VAL A 52 -4.71 15.09 -6.00
N ARG A 53 -4.77 14.85 -7.31
CA ARG A 53 -3.82 15.40 -8.28
C ARG A 53 -4.54 16.36 -9.22
N GLY A 54 -3.78 17.27 -9.82
CA GLY A 54 -4.28 18.11 -10.89
C GLY A 54 -3.15 18.74 -11.70
N GLY A 55 -3.53 19.52 -12.71
CA GLY A 55 -2.59 20.11 -13.66
C GLY A 55 -2.10 19.12 -14.72
N VAL A 56 -1.36 19.63 -15.70
CA VAL A 56 -0.82 18.84 -16.82
C VAL A 56 0.58 18.33 -16.45
N TRP A 57 0.83 17.05 -16.74
CA TRP A 57 2.12 16.40 -16.53
C TRP A 57 3.25 17.20 -17.19
N MET A 58 4.37 17.39 -16.48
CA MET A 58 5.52 18.22 -16.89
C MET A 58 5.28 19.73 -17.08
N VAL A 59 4.06 20.25 -16.90
CA VAL A 59 3.75 21.69 -17.07
C VAL A 59 3.45 22.36 -15.73
N ASN A 60 2.38 21.93 -15.07
CA ASN A 60 1.87 22.54 -13.84
C ASN A 60 1.19 21.52 -12.93
N HIS A 61 1.69 20.28 -12.96
CA HIS A 61 1.18 19.22 -12.11
C HIS A 61 1.34 19.55 -10.63
N TYR A 62 0.31 19.27 -9.86
CA TYR A 62 0.28 19.44 -8.41
C TYR A 62 -0.40 18.26 -7.75
N LYS A 63 -0.20 18.15 -6.43
CA LYS A 63 -0.98 17.29 -5.56
C LYS A 63 -1.49 18.11 -4.39
N ARG A 64 -2.61 17.69 -3.82
CA ARG A 64 -3.17 18.21 -2.58
C ARG A 64 -3.73 17.06 -1.78
N CYS A 65 -3.75 17.21 -0.46
CA CYS A 65 -4.36 16.25 0.43
C CYS A 65 -5.56 16.90 1.13
N THR A 66 -6.71 16.22 1.13
CA THR A 66 -7.92 16.64 1.82
C THR A 66 -8.28 15.68 2.93
N HIS A 67 -8.92 16.25 3.96
CA HIS A 67 -9.44 15.55 5.11
C HIS A 67 -10.65 16.30 5.65
N ALA A 68 -11.40 15.67 6.54
CA ALA A 68 -12.49 16.34 7.25
C ALA A 68 -11.96 17.48 8.13
N GLU A 69 -12.73 18.56 8.24
CA GLU A 69 -12.42 19.68 9.13
C GLU A 69 -12.42 19.21 10.59
N GLY A 70 -11.45 19.68 11.38
CA GLY A 70 -11.32 19.31 12.80
C GLY A 70 -10.65 17.95 13.06
N ASP A 71 -10.41 17.12 12.04
CA ASP A 71 -9.66 15.87 12.22
C ASP A 71 -8.15 16.12 12.24
N LEU A 72 -7.61 16.33 13.43
CA LEU A 72 -6.17 16.57 13.65
C LEU A 72 -5.29 15.38 13.27
N ALA A 73 -5.81 14.15 13.39
CA ALA A 73 -5.05 12.95 13.04
C ALA A 73 -4.94 12.81 11.52
N ALA A 74 -6.05 13.03 10.79
CA ALA A 74 -6.06 13.09 9.34
C ALA A 74 -5.24 14.27 8.81
N THR A 75 -5.24 15.42 9.49
CA THR A 75 -4.39 16.57 9.15
C THR A 75 -2.91 16.19 9.13
N ARG A 76 -2.43 15.51 10.19
CA ARG A 76 -1.03 15.06 10.28
C ARG A 76 -0.70 14.00 9.23
N PHE A 77 -1.61 13.06 9.00
CA PHE A 77 -1.42 12.04 7.96
C PHE A 77 -1.35 12.68 6.57
N CYS A 78 -2.22 13.66 6.29
CA CYS A 78 -2.17 14.43 5.05
C CYS A 78 -0.85 15.17 4.87
N ALA A 79 -0.34 15.85 5.91
CA ALA A 79 0.97 16.50 5.84
C ALA A 79 2.07 15.49 5.51
N TRP A 80 2.07 14.32 6.16
CA TRP A 80 3.02 13.26 5.86
C TRP A 80 2.90 12.76 4.41
N LEU A 81 1.69 12.52 3.91
CA LEU A 81 1.46 12.13 2.52
C LEU A 81 2.01 13.17 1.56
N MET A 82 1.80 14.46 1.83
CA MET A 82 2.31 15.54 0.98
C MET A 82 3.84 15.52 0.85
N ASP A 83 4.56 15.08 1.89
CA ASP A 83 6.03 14.98 1.86
C ASP A 83 6.55 13.63 1.33
N ASN A 84 5.75 12.56 1.44
CA ASN A 84 6.22 11.18 1.25
C ASN A 84 5.59 10.46 0.05
N THR A 85 4.76 11.15 -0.71
CA THR A 85 4.18 10.64 -1.97
C THR A 85 4.80 11.32 -3.17
N SER A 86 4.79 10.64 -4.31
CA SER A 86 5.21 11.23 -5.58
C SER A 86 4.09 12.09 -6.17
N THR A 87 4.42 13.24 -6.77
CA THR A 87 3.49 14.03 -7.59
C THR A 87 3.43 13.53 -9.05
N GLU A 88 4.47 12.80 -9.48
CA GLU A 88 4.64 12.35 -10.86
C GLU A 88 4.15 10.90 -11.03
N PHE A 89 4.74 9.97 -10.27
CA PHE A 89 4.41 8.55 -10.25
C PHE A 89 3.31 8.22 -9.24
N MET A 90 2.06 8.30 -9.66
CA MET A 90 0.92 8.10 -8.77
C MET A 90 0.64 6.61 -8.49
N GLU A 91 0.88 5.73 -9.46
CA GLU A 91 0.82 4.27 -9.27
C GLU A 91 1.73 3.83 -8.13
N TYR A 92 2.87 4.50 -7.98
CA TYR A 92 3.81 4.22 -6.90
C TYR A 92 3.18 4.46 -5.53
N ASN A 93 2.41 5.54 -5.37
CA ASN A 93 1.71 5.83 -4.13
C ASN A 93 0.64 4.78 -3.84
N VAL A 94 -0.18 4.40 -4.83
CA VAL A 94 -1.19 3.33 -4.69
C VAL A 94 -0.54 2.01 -4.31
N ASN A 95 0.54 1.64 -5.00
CA ASN A 95 1.23 0.38 -4.74
C ASN A 95 1.87 0.36 -3.34
N ARG A 96 2.44 1.46 -2.85
CA ARG A 96 2.93 1.56 -1.47
C ARG A 96 1.82 1.42 -0.44
N THR A 97 0.64 1.99 -0.70
CA THR A 97 -0.52 1.85 0.17
C THR A 97 -1.03 0.41 0.16
N LEU A 98 -1.16 -0.22 -1.01
CA LEU A 98 -1.51 -1.63 -1.14
C LEU A 98 -0.50 -2.55 -0.45
N ALA A 99 0.80 -2.27 -0.61
CA ALA A 99 1.89 -2.96 0.08
C ALA A 99 1.67 -3.05 1.58
N CYS A 100 1.24 -1.93 2.16
CA CYS A 100 0.94 -1.88 3.56
C CYS A 100 -0.29 -2.72 3.92
N LEU A 101 -1.38 -2.53 3.17
CA LEU A 101 -2.67 -3.11 3.51
C LEU A 101 -2.67 -4.64 3.35
N GLN A 102 -2.15 -5.15 2.23
CA GLN A 102 -2.19 -6.57 1.90
C GLN A 102 -0.88 -7.32 2.15
N GLY A 103 0.20 -6.62 2.52
CA GLY A 103 1.53 -7.20 2.73
C GLY A 103 2.24 -7.63 1.44
N GLN A 104 1.72 -7.25 0.27
CA GLN A 104 2.28 -7.54 -1.05
C GLN A 104 2.26 -6.29 -1.94
N ARG A 105 3.32 -6.11 -2.71
CA ARG A 105 3.45 -5.09 -3.75
C ARG A 105 3.16 -5.69 -5.11
N ILE A 106 2.59 -4.89 -6.00
CA ILE A 106 2.69 -5.12 -7.43
C ILE A 106 4.18 -5.05 -7.79
N VAL A 107 4.70 -6.12 -8.37
CA VAL A 107 6.10 -6.26 -8.77
C VAL A 107 6.29 -5.86 -10.23
N GLY A 108 7.45 -5.29 -10.55
CA GLY A 108 7.78 -4.79 -11.90
C GLY A 108 8.01 -3.27 -11.92
N TYR A 109 8.14 -2.70 -13.12
CA TYR A 109 8.22 -1.25 -13.29
C TYR A 109 6.88 -0.60 -12.91
N LEU A 110 6.95 0.47 -12.13
CA LEU A 110 5.81 1.27 -11.70
C LEU A 110 6.04 2.70 -12.19
N GLY A 111 5.06 3.26 -12.89
CA GLY A 111 5.19 4.53 -13.57
C GLY A 111 5.75 4.38 -14.99
N ASN A 112 5.22 5.19 -15.92
CA ASN A 112 5.57 5.16 -17.35
C ASN A 112 5.47 3.76 -18.00
N THR A 113 4.50 2.96 -17.55
CA THR A 113 4.26 1.58 -18.02
C THR A 113 3.41 1.52 -19.29
N GLY A 114 2.96 2.66 -19.81
CA GLY A 114 1.98 2.73 -20.90
C GLY A 114 0.55 2.41 -20.47
N VAL A 115 0.25 2.48 -19.16
CA VAL A 115 -1.11 2.35 -18.63
C VAL A 115 -1.82 3.69 -18.76
N ASP A 116 -2.87 3.75 -19.58
CA ASP A 116 -3.65 4.98 -19.78
C ASP A 116 -4.60 5.27 -18.60
N ALA A 117 -5.17 4.22 -18.00
CA ALA A 117 -6.02 4.33 -16.82
C ALA A 117 -5.93 3.11 -15.89
N TRP A 118 -6.00 3.34 -14.58
CA TRP A 118 -6.02 2.30 -13.55
C TRP A 118 -6.87 2.74 -12.35
N SER A 119 -7.95 2.01 -12.05
CA SER A 119 -8.85 2.33 -10.93
C SER A 119 -9.36 1.09 -10.22
N GLY A 120 -9.84 1.28 -8.99
CA GLY A 120 -10.41 0.20 -8.19
C GLY A 120 -10.71 0.59 -6.75
N THR A 121 -11.32 -0.36 -6.04
CA THR A 121 -11.57 -0.29 -4.59
C THR A 121 -11.07 -1.57 -3.95
N ALA A 122 -10.26 -1.43 -2.90
CA ALA A 122 -9.79 -2.53 -2.07
C ALA A 122 -10.27 -2.31 -0.62
N ARG A 123 -10.74 -3.38 0.03
CA ARG A 123 -11.25 -3.34 1.40
C ARG A 123 -10.50 -4.35 2.26
N PHE A 124 -10.06 -3.89 3.42
CA PHE A 124 -9.28 -4.65 4.38
C PHE A 124 -9.94 -4.56 5.75
N THR A 125 -9.92 -5.65 6.51
CA THR A 125 -10.43 -5.70 7.89
C THR A 125 -9.32 -5.60 8.93
N ARG A 126 -8.06 -5.55 8.48
CA ARG A 126 -6.87 -5.44 9.32
C ARG A 126 -5.72 -4.86 8.50
N LEU A 127 -4.88 -4.05 9.15
CA LEU A 127 -3.57 -3.68 8.63
C LEU A 127 -2.58 -4.82 8.89
N THR A 128 -1.78 -5.20 7.90
CA THR A 128 -0.82 -6.31 8.06
C THR A 128 0.16 -6.11 9.22
N ALA A 129 0.41 -4.86 9.62
CA ALA A 129 1.36 -4.47 10.67
C ALA A 129 0.72 -3.87 11.94
N SER A 130 -0.61 -3.92 12.10
CA SER A 130 -1.29 -3.40 13.30
C SER A 130 -1.98 -4.50 14.08
N GLU A 131 -1.94 -4.38 15.41
CA GLU A 131 -2.74 -5.20 16.35
C GLU A 131 -4.18 -4.69 16.46
N ASP A 132 -4.40 -3.40 16.15
CA ASP A 132 -5.71 -2.77 16.23
C ASP A 132 -6.60 -3.18 15.05
N MET A 133 -7.89 -3.30 15.30
CA MET A 133 -8.85 -3.66 14.27
C MET A 133 -9.43 -2.42 13.60
N PHE A 134 -8.95 -2.14 12.38
CA PHE A 134 -9.52 -1.13 11.51
C PHE A 134 -10.11 -1.79 10.26
N ARG A 135 -11.30 -1.32 9.85
CA ARG A 135 -11.72 -1.48 8.46
C ARG A 135 -11.06 -0.37 7.65
N VAL A 136 -10.33 -0.75 6.61
CA VAL A 136 -9.69 0.18 5.69
C VAL A 136 -10.29 0.00 4.31
N GLU A 137 -10.80 1.07 3.73
CA GLU A 137 -11.16 1.14 2.32
C GLU A 137 -10.13 2.00 1.59
N LEU A 138 -9.51 1.45 0.56
CA LEU A 138 -8.66 2.17 -0.38
C LEU A 138 -9.40 2.26 -1.71
N ARG A 139 -9.75 3.47 -2.13
CA ARG A 139 -10.20 3.74 -3.50
C ARG A 139 -9.07 4.42 -4.24
N TYR A 140 -8.83 4.04 -5.48
CA TYR A 140 -7.83 4.68 -6.31
C TYR A 140 -8.35 4.81 -7.73
N ALA A 141 -7.96 5.89 -8.39
CA ALA A 141 -8.26 6.16 -9.78
C ALA A 141 -7.10 6.94 -10.38
N LEU A 142 -6.67 6.50 -11.55
CA LEU A 142 -5.64 7.15 -12.34
C LEU A 142 -6.18 7.20 -13.75
N ASP A 143 -6.37 8.41 -14.27
CA ASP A 143 -6.63 8.63 -15.67
C ASP A 143 -5.63 9.68 -16.19
N TYR A 144 -4.70 9.25 -17.03
CA TYR A 144 -3.70 10.16 -17.61
C TYR A 144 -4.24 10.99 -18.77
N SER A 145 -5.42 10.66 -19.28
CA SER A 145 -6.10 11.42 -20.33
C SER A 145 -6.98 12.54 -19.77
N ALA A 146 -7.27 12.52 -18.46
CA ALA A 146 -8.11 13.51 -17.81
C ALA A 146 -7.39 14.86 -17.67
N PRO A 147 -7.92 15.96 -18.25
CA PRO A 147 -7.34 17.30 -18.10
C PRO A 147 -7.70 17.97 -16.77
N SER A 148 -8.46 17.30 -15.91
CA SER A 148 -9.04 17.86 -14.69
C SER A 148 -8.37 17.34 -13.42
N GLU A 149 -8.69 18.01 -12.32
CA GLU A 149 -8.40 17.52 -10.99
C GLU A 149 -9.09 16.17 -10.73
N GLU A 150 -8.37 15.22 -10.14
CA GLU A 150 -8.85 13.86 -9.87
C GLU A 150 -8.45 13.41 -8.45
N THR A 151 -9.40 12.83 -7.72
CA THR A 151 -9.09 12.08 -6.49
C THR A 151 -8.40 10.78 -6.85
N MET A 152 -7.08 10.80 -6.72
CA MET A 152 -6.23 9.73 -7.17
C MET A 152 -6.18 8.57 -6.17
N MET A 153 -6.22 8.90 -4.88
CA MET A 153 -6.26 7.92 -3.81
C MET A 153 -7.14 8.43 -2.68
N GLN A 154 -8.08 7.62 -2.20
CA GLN A 154 -8.87 7.88 -1.00
C GLN A 154 -8.68 6.71 -0.05
N LEU A 155 -8.25 7.02 1.17
CA LEU A 155 -8.19 6.09 2.27
C LEU A 155 -9.29 6.44 3.26
N THR A 156 -10.12 5.47 3.61
CA THR A 156 -11.14 5.58 4.64
C THR A 156 -10.84 4.57 5.73
N LEU A 157 -10.72 5.04 6.97
CA LEU A 157 -10.54 4.22 8.15
C LEU A 157 -11.81 4.24 8.99
N THR A 158 -12.25 3.07 9.42
CA THR A 158 -13.27 2.90 10.44
C THR A 158 -12.68 2.09 11.58
N ALA A 159 -12.66 2.66 12.79
CA ALA A 159 -12.28 1.93 13.99
C ALA A 159 -13.37 0.90 14.32
N LEU A 160 -12.96 -0.35 14.52
CA LEU A 160 -13.86 -1.43 14.94
C LEU A 160 -13.89 -1.50 16.47
N ASP A 161 -15.01 -1.99 17.00
CA ASP A 161 -15.24 -2.15 18.45
C ASP A 161 -14.40 -3.28 19.06
#